data_AF-A0A831Z5U9-F1
#
_entry.id   AF-A0A831Z5U9-F1
#
_cell.length_a   1.000
_cell.length_b   1.000
_cell.length_c   1.000
_cell.angle_alpha   90.00
_cell.angle_beta   90.00
_cell.angle_gamma   90.00
#
_symmetry.space_group_name_H-M   'P 1'
#
loop_
_entity.id
_entity.type
_entity.pdbx_description
1 polymer ?
#
loop_
_entity_poly.entity_id
_entity_poly.type
_entity_poly.pdbx_seq_one_letter_code
_entity_poly.pdbx_strand_id
1 'polypeptide(L)'
;MRKTLAIFEKEMRHFFYSPIAYIVIALFAVITGVFFYLYLSSFVQAMIMDMIRSQQFRTTPQKFNVNLQLIRPYFWNLALISLFVLPLVTMRLYSEEKKNGTVELLYTSPLTITNIVMGKFLAGLFFYIIMLIPTMLFMGLLFVYGNPEFLPVVSGYLGLILLGGAFIAGGLFISSLTENQIIAAIGGFGLALLLWVIGWAANFAGP
;
A
#
# COMPACT_ATOMS: atom_id res chain seq x y z
N MET A 1 9.41 19.94 -15.99
CA MET A 1 8.09 19.29 -15.82
C MET A 1 7.70 18.41 -17.01
N ARG A 2 7.73 18.89 -18.28
CA ARG A 2 7.41 18.02 -19.45
C ARG A 2 8.26 16.74 -19.54
N LYS A 3 9.57 16.83 -19.27
CA LYS A 3 10.49 15.69 -19.29
C LYS A 3 10.18 14.64 -18.21
N THR A 4 9.82 15.07 -17.00
CA THR A 4 9.41 14.20 -15.89
C THR A 4 8.09 13.49 -16.20
N LEU A 5 7.12 14.21 -16.75
CA LEU A 5 5.83 13.65 -17.15
C LEU A 5 5.97 12.63 -18.29
N ALA A 6 6.88 12.84 -19.24
CA ALA A 6 7.14 11.88 -20.31
C ALA A 6 7.65 10.53 -19.76
N ILE A 7 8.52 10.57 -18.75
CA ILE A 7 9.01 9.35 -18.08
C ILE A 7 7.88 8.69 -17.29
N PHE A 8 7.11 9.47 -16.53
CA PHE A 8 5.93 8.97 -15.83
C PHE A 8 4.96 8.27 -16.79
N GLU A 9 4.63 8.88 -17.93
CA GLU A 9 3.71 8.31 -18.91
C GLU A 9 4.28 7.03 -19.54
N LYS A 10 5.58 7.00 -19.86
CA LYS A 10 6.27 5.79 -20.33
C LYS A 10 6.14 4.66 -19.31
N GLU A 11 6.45 4.91 -18.04
CA GLU A 11 6.39 3.89 -16.99
C GLU A 11 4.95 3.43 -16.73
N MET A 12 3.98 4.35 -16.71
CA MET A 12 2.57 4.00 -16.57
C MET A 12 2.09 3.11 -17.70
N ARG A 13 2.42 3.45 -18.94
CA ARG A 13 2.16 2.59 -20.10
C ARG A 13 2.79 1.22 -19.90
N HIS A 14 4.06 1.16 -19.49
CA HIS A 14 4.74 -0.12 -19.24
C HIS A 14 4.02 -0.98 -18.19
N PHE A 15 3.55 -0.39 -17.08
CA PHE A 15 2.73 -1.10 -16.10
C PHE A 15 1.43 -1.63 -16.72
N PHE A 16 0.64 -0.80 -17.41
CA PHE A 16 -0.66 -1.19 -17.94
C PHE A 16 -0.64 -2.04 -19.22
N TYR A 17 0.48 -2.11 -19.94
CA TYR A 17 0.67 -3.07 -21.03
C TYR A 17 1.07 -4.45 -20.53
N SER A 18 1.58 -4.57 -19.29
CA SER A 18 1.93 -5.84 -18.71
C SER A 18 0.70 -6.54 -18.12
N PRO A 19 0.39 -7.79 -18.49
CA PRO A 19 -0.68 -8.58 -17.86
C PRO A 19 -0.50 -8.70 -16.34
N ILE A 20 0.74 -8.62 -15.87
CA ILE A 20 1.11 -8.79 -14.46
C ILE A 20 0.51 -7.69 -13.60
N ALA A 21 0.40 -6.46 -14.11
CA ALA A 21 -0.20 -5.36 -13.35
C ALA A 21 -1.66 -5.62 -12.99
N TYR A 22 -2.45 -6.11 -13.95
CA TYR A 22 -3.86 -6.45 -13.72
C TYR A 22 -4.00 -7.61 -12.73
N ILE A 23 -3.14 -8.62 -12.84
CA ILE A 23 -3.12 -9.76 -11.90
C ILE A 23 -2.82 -9.26 -10.48
N VAL A 24 -1.82 -8.38 -10.33
CA VAL A 24 -1.44 -7.81 -9.03
C VAL A 24 -2.56 -6.96 -8.44
N ILE A 25 -3.20 -6.09 -9.24
CA ILE A 25 -4.35 -5.28 -8.80
C ILE A 25 -5.51 -6.19 -8.38
N ALA A 26 -5.85 -7.20 -9.19
CA ALA A 26 -6.94 -8.13 -8.89
C ALA A 26 -6.66 -8.94 -7.62
N LEU A 27 -5.44 -9.48 -7.48
CA LEU A 27 -5.03 -10.25 -6.31
C LEU A 27 -5.04 -9.37 -5.05
N PHE A 28 -4.55 -8.13 -5.14
CA PHE A 28 -4.64 -7.17 -4.05
C PHE A 28 -6.09 -6.87 -3.67
N ALA A 29 -6.96 -6.60 -4.65
CA ALA A 29 -8.37 -6.33 -4.41
C ALA A 29 -9.09 -7.52 -3.76
N VAL A 30 -8.81 -8.75 -4.20
CA VAL A 30 -9.39 -9.97 -3.61
C VAL A 30 -8.89 -10.18 -2.19
N ILE A 31 -7.58 -10.11 -1.96
CA ILE A 31 -7.00 -10.31 -0.62
C ILE A 31 -7.56 -9.26 0.35
N THR A 32 -7.53 -7.99 -0.03
CA THR A 32 -8.04 -6.90 0.81
C THR A 32 -9.55 -7.00 1.03
N GLY A 33 -10.33 -7.45 0.04
CA GLY A 33 -11.76 -7.71 0.18
C GLY A 33 -12.07 -8.87 1.13
N VAL A 34 -11.29 -9.96 1.07
CA VAL A 34 -11.41 -11.08 2.02
C VAL A 34 -11.11 -10.60 3.44
N PHE A 35 -10.00 -9.87 3.66
CA PHE A 35 -9.70 -9.31 4.98
C PHE A 35 -10.80 -8.35 5.46
N PHE A 36 -11.34 -7.50 4.59
CA PHE A 36 -12.46 -6.63 4.93
C PHE A 36 -13.67 -7.42 5.44
N TYR A 37 -14.06 -8.48 4.72
CA TYR A 37 -15.15 -9.37 5.13
C TYR A 37 -14.85 -10.06 6.48
N LEU A 38 -13.62 -10.51 6.70
CA LEU A 38 -13.21 -11.13 7.96
C LEU A 38 -13.30 -10.14 9.14
N TYR A 39 -12.87 -8.89 8.96
CA TYR A 39 -12.98 -7.87 10.01
C TYR A 39 -14.44 -7.43 10.24
N LEU A 40 -15.23 -7.29 9.17
CA LEU A 40 -16.65 -6.95 9.27
C LEU A 40 -17.45 -8.04 10.00
N SER A 41 -17.24 -9.30 9.63
CA SER A 41 -17.91 -10.44 10.30
C SER A 41 -17.50 -10.54 11.77
N SER A 42 -16.22 -10.35 12.08
CA SER A 42 -15.71 -10.29 13.47
C SER A 42 -16.37 -9.16 14.26
N PHE A 43 -16.51 -7.97 13.66
CA PHE A 43 -17.17 -6.83 14.28
C PHE A 43 -18.66 -7.09 14.57
N VAL A 44 -19.39 -7.63 13.59
CA VAL A 44 -20.81 -7.97 13.75
C VAL A 44 -21.02 -9.02 14.84
N GLN A 45 -20.18 -10.06 14.87
CA GLN A 45 -20.23 -11.08 15.92
C GLN A 45 -19.93 -10.51 17.31
N ALA A 46 -18.93 -9.63 17.42
CA ALA A 46 -18.60 -8.96 18.68
C ALA A 46 -19.78 -8.10 19.20
N MET A 47 -20.46 -7.38 18.30
CA MET A 47 -21.65 -6.59 18.64
C MET A 47 -22.82 -7.47 19.12
N ILE A 48 -23.09 -8.59 18.45
CA ILE A 48 -24.15 -9.54 18.84
C ILE A 48 -23.84 -10.15 20.22
N MET A 49 -22.58 -10.53 20.46
CA MET A 49 -22.16 -11.12 21.74
C MET A 49 -22.28 -10.13 22.90
N ASP A 50 -21.99 -8.85 22.68
CA ASP A 50 -22.19 -7.82 23.72
C ASP A 50 -23.68 -7.54 23.97
N MET A 51 -24.53 -7.61 22.94
CA MET A 51 -25.98 -7.52 23.13
C MET A 51 -26.50 -8.67 24.01
N ILE A 52 -26.01 -9.90 23.79
CA ILE A 52 -26.38 -11.06 24.63
C ILE A 52 -25.85 -10.90 26.06
N ARG A 53 -24.60 -10.44 26.23
CA ARG A 53 -23.98 -10.22 27.54
C ARG A 53 -24.66 -9.11 28.32
N SER A 54 -24.99 -7.99 27.69
CA SER A 54 -25.68 -6.86 28.32
C SER A 54 -27.10 -7.24 28.77
N GLN A 55 -27.81 -8.09 28.02
CA GLN A 55 -29.09 -8.65 28.46
C GLN A 55 -28.94 -9.61 29.65
N GLN A 56 -27.90 -10.45 29.65
CA GLN A 56 -27.69 -11.45 30.70
C GLN A 56 -27.17 -10.85 32.01
N PHE A 57 -26.27 -9.86 31.94
CA PHE A 57 -25.62 -9.25 33.11
C PHE A 57 -26.21 -7.88 33.51
N ARG A 58 -27.25 -7.40 32.82
CA ARG A 58 -27.85 -6.05 33.01
C ARG A 58 -26.81 -4.92 32.99
N THR A 59 -25.73 -5.09 32.23
CA THR A 59 -24.72 -4.05 32.03
C THR A 59 -25.12 -3.14 30.87
N THR A 60 -24.73 -1.86 30.93
CA THR A 60 -24.95 -0.93 29.81
C THR A 60 -24.29 -1.49 28.53
N PRO A 61 -24.99 -1.51 27.38
CA PRO A 61 -24.38 -1.92 26.11
C PRO A 61 -23.14 -1.08 25.83
N GLN A 62 -22.02 -1.73 25.51
CA GLN A 62 -20.80 -1.01 25.11
C GLN A 62 -21.08 -0.28 23.80
N LYS A 63 -20.65 0.99 23.69
CA LYS A 63 -20.73 1.71 22.41
C LYS A 63 -19.68 1.14 21.46
N PHE A 64 -20.11 0.27 20.54
CA PHE A 64 -19.26 -0.26 19.49
C PHE A 64 -18.86 0.85 18.52
N ASN A 65 -17.58 1.23 18.55
CA ASN A 65 -17.03 2.19 17.60
C ASN A 65 -16.45 1.45 16.38
N VAL A 66 -17.11 1.59 15.24
CA VAL A 66 -16.70 1.01 13.94
C VAL A 66 -15.26 1.39 13.59
N ASN A 67 -14.85 2.62 13.95
CA ASN A 67 -13.52 3.12 13.62
C ASN A 67 -12.43 2.36 14.36
N LEU A 68 -12.62 2.14 15.67
CA LEU A 68 -11.61 1.49 16.50
C LEU A 68 -11.52 -0.01 16.23
N GLN A 69 -12.66 -0.66 16.01
CA GLN A 69 -12.73 -2.12 15.98
C GLN A 69 -12.68 -2.73 14.59
N LEU A 70 -13.04 -1.98 13.54
CA LEU A 70 -13.02 -2.47 12.15
C LEU A 70 -12.00 -1.69 11.32
N ILE A 71 -12.11 -0.35 11.28
CA ILE A 71 -11.30 0.47 10.38
C ILE A 71 -9.82 0.40 10.75
N ARG A 72 -9.44 0.67 12.01
CA ARG A 72 -8.03 0.64 12.43
C ARG A 72 -7.32 -0.69 12.11
N PRO A 73 -7.84 -1.87 12.50
CA PRO A 73 -7.19 -3.13 12.18
C PRO A 73 -7.17 -3.43 10.68
N TYR A 74 -8.19 -3.00 9.94
CA TYR A 74 -8.21 -3.12 8.48
C TYR A 74 -7.09 -2.30 7.82
N PHE A 75 -6.90 -1.04 8.21
CA PHE A 75 -5.81 -0.19 7.69
C PHE A 75 -4.42 -0.73 8.05
N TRP A 76 -4.27 -1.31 9.24
CA TRP A 76 -3.03 -2.00 9.62
C TRP A 76 -2.73 -3.20 8.71
N ASN A 77 -3.77 -3.96 8.37
CA ASN A 77 -3.65 -5.08 7.44
C ASN A 77 -3.32 -4.60 6.01
N LEU A 78 -3.93 -3.51 5.53
CA LEU A 78 -3.58 -2.88 4.25
C LEU A 78 -2.10 -2.46 4.21
N ALA A 79 -1.58 -1.89 5.30
CA ALA A 79 -0.18 -1.52 5.41
C ALA A 79 0.75 -2.74 5.32
N LEU A 80 0.37 -3.85 5.98
CA LEU A 80 1.11 -5.12 5.90
C LEU A 80 1.07 -5.72 4.50
N ILE A 81 -0.08 -5.74 3.83
CA ILE A 81 -0.17 -6.24 2.44
C ILE A 81 0.72 -5.38 1.52
N SER A 82 0.71 -4.06 1.72
CA SER A 82 1.53 -3.13 0.94
C SER A 82 3.02 -3.37 1.13
N LEU A 83 3.45 -3.80 2.32
CA LEU A 83 4.82 -4.20 2.61
C LEU A 83 5.29 -5.34 1.70
N PHE A 84 4.43 -6.31 1.38
CA PHE A 84 4.76 -7.38 0.43
C PHE A 84 4.71 -6.90 -1.02
N VAL A 85 3.68 -6.14 -1.38
CA VAL A 85 3.41 -5.82 -2.78
C VAL A 85 4.34 -4.75 -3.34
N LEU A 86 4.70 -3.73 -2.56
CA LEU A 86 5.49 -2.60 -3.04
C LEU A 86 6.92 -2.96 -3.46
N PRO A 87 7.64 -3.87 -2.78
CA PRO A 87 8.89 -4.43 -3.29
C PRO A 87 8.73 -5.11 -4.67
N LEU A 88 7.63 -5.82 -4.91
CA LEU A 88 7.37 -6.47 -6.21
C LEU A 88 7.07 -5.45 -7.31
N VAL A 89 6.42 -4.33 -6.98
CA VAL A 89 6.16 -3.25 -7.94
C VAL A 89 7.45 -2.51 -8.28
N THR A 90 8.29 -2.23 -7.27
CA THR A 90 9.50 -1.43 -7.45
C THR A 90 10.68 -2.19 -8.02
N MET A 91 10.74 -3.52 -7.86
CA MET A 91 11.90 -4.31 -8.27
C MET A 91 12.28 -4.10 -9.74
N ARG A 92 11.31 -3.95 -10.64
CA ARG A 92 11.53 -3.86 -12.10
C ARG A 92 11.95 -2.47 -12.60
N LEU A 93 11.65 -1.41 -11.86
CA LEU A 93 11.78 -0.02 -12.33
C LEU A 93 13.19 0.34 -12.80
N TYR A 94 14.25 -0.16 -12.14
CA TYR A 94 15.63 0.04 -12.56
C TYR A 94 16.34 -1.26 -12.97
N SER A 95 16.12 -2.36 -12.24
CA SER A 95 16.84 -3.60 -12.49
C SER A 95 16.55 -4.19 -13.88
N GLU A 96 15.33 -4.03 -14.41
CA GLU A 96 14.98 -4.52 -15.75
C GLU A 96 15.65 -3.70 -16.84
N GLU A 97 15.69 -2.37 -16.69
CA GLU A 97 16.37 -1.51 -17.65
C GLU A 97 17.88 -1.76 -17.65
N LYS A 98 18.48 -2.02 -16.47
CA LYS A 98 19.90 -2.38 -16.34
C LYS A 98 20.20 -3.71 -17.01
N LYS A 99 19.40 -4.73 -16.71
CA LYS A 99 19.53 -6.07 -17.31
C LYS A 99 19.43 -6.04 -18.83
N ASN A 100 18.57 -5.19 -19.38
CA ASN A 100 18.36 -5.06 -20.82
C ASN A 100 19.34 -4.07 -21.51
N GLY A 101 20.29 -3.47 -20.77
CA GLY A 101 21.25 -2.47 -21.30
C GLY A 101 20.63 -1.12 -21.69
N THR A 102 19.31 -0.96 -21.56
CA THR A 102 18.58 0.26 -21.93
C THR A 102 18.84 1.45 -21.01
N VAL A 103 19.48 1.24 -19.85
CA VAL A 103 19.88 2.32 -18.93
C VAL A 103 20.90 3.26 -19.58
N GLU A 104 21.80 2.75 -20.42
CA GLU A 104 22.81 3.57 -21.10
C GLU A 104 22.17 4.54 -22.11
N LEU A 105 21.14 4.08 -22.83
CA LEU A 105 20.32 4.92 -23.72
C LEU A 105 19.57 6.02 -22.93
N LEU A 106 19.13 5.70 -21.72
CA LEU A 106 18.44 6.64 -20.85
C LEU A 106 19.39 7.74 -20.32
N TYR A 107 20.61 7.38 -19.96
CA TYR A 107 21.62 8.34 -19.47
C TYR A 107 22.28 9.16 -20.57
N THR A 108 22.34 8.64 -21.80
CA THR A 108 22.84 9.39 -22.97
C THR A 108 21.79 10.33 -23.56
N SER A 109 20.51 10.15 -23.22
CA SER A 109 19.44 11.07 -23.57
C SER A 109 19.56 12.40 -22.79
N PRO A 110 19.03 13.53 -23.29
CA PRO A 110 19.11 14.84 -22.63
C PRO A 110 18.14 14.97 -21.44
N LEU A 111 18.11 13.96 -20.57
CA LEU A 111 17.29 13.85 -19.36
C LEU A 111 18.20 13.94 -18.13
N THR A 112 17.87 14.82 -17.19
CA THR A 112 18.57 14.87 -15.90
C THR A 112 18.20 13.67 -15.04
N ILE A 113 19.15 13.16 -14.25
CA ILE A 113 18.97 12.03 -13.33
C ILE A 113 17.78 12.27 -12.40
N THR A 114 17.63 13.48 -11.86
CA THR A 114 16.49 13.87 -11.01
C THR A 114 15.15 13.69 -11.72
N ASN A 115 15.07 13.97 -13.02
CA ASN A 115 13.82 13.78 -13.75
C ASN A 115 13.47 12.29 -13.89
N ILE A 116 14.47 11.43 -14.06
CA ILE A 116 14.29 9.97 -14.16
C ILE A 116 13.79 9.42 -12.82
N VAL A 117 14.45 9.80 -11.72
CA VAL A 117 14.09 9.34 -10.38
C VAL A 117 12.67 9.79 -10.02
N MET A 118 12.33 11.06 -10.23
CA MET A 118 10.97 11.55 -9.92
C MET A 118 9.90 10.94 -10.83
N GLY A 119 10.20 10.72 -12.11
CA GLY A 119 9.26 10.06 -13.02
C GLY A 119 8.91 8.64 -12.58
N LYS A 120 9.93 7.84 -12.24
CA LYS A 120 9.74 6.45 -11.77
C LYS A 120 9.08 6.38 -10.39
N PHE A 121 9.45 7.27 -9.47
CA PHE A 121 8.81 7.39 -8.17
C PHE A 121 7.32 7.71 -8.29
N LEU A 122 6.97 8.73 -9.07
CA LEU A 122 5.57 9.12 -9.29
C LEU A 122 4.78 8.01 -9.99
N ALA A 123 5.39 7.29 -10.93
CA ALA A 123 4.74 6.16 -11.59
C ALA A 123 4.42 5.04 -10.61
N GLY A 124 5.38 4.64 -9.76
CA GLY A 124 5.15 3.65 -8.71
C GLY A 124 4.10 4.11 -7.70
N LEU A 125 4.13 5.38 -7.30
CA LEU A 125 3.18 5.95 -6.33
C LEU A 125 1.76 6.00 -6.91
N PHE A 126 1.60 6.39 -8.17
CA PHE A 126 0.30 6.41 -8.84
C PHE A 126 -0.24 4.99 -9.05
N PHE A 127 0.62 4.03 -9.41
CA PHE A 127 0.24 2.63 -9.49
C PHE A 127 -0.31 2.13 -8.14
N TYR A 128 0.38 2.46 -7.05
CA TYR A 128 -0.09 2.12 -5.70
C TYR A 128 -1.41 2.80 -5.34
N ILE A 129 -1.61 4.07 -5.69
CA ILE A 129 -2.91 4.74 -5.50
C ILE A 129 -4.02 4.00 -6.25
N ILE A 130 -3.78 3.57 -7.49
CA ILE A 130 -4.75 2.78 -8.26
C ILE A 130 -5.07 1.46 -7.57
N MET A 131 -4.07 0.79 -6.99
CA MET A 131 -4.28 -0.41 -6.19
C MET A 131 -5.15 -0.16 -4.96
N LEU A 132 -5.12 1.04 -4.37
CA LEU A 132 -5.96 1.41 -3.23
C LEU A 132 -7.41 1.74 -3.60
N ILE A 133 -7.72 2.08 -4.86
CA ILE A 133 -9.10 2.47 -5.29
C ILE A 133 -10.17 1.43 -4.90
N PRO A 134 -9.98 0.11 -5.11
CA PRO A 134 -10.98 -0.89 -4.70
C PRO A 134 -11.33 -0.82 -3.20
N THR A 135 -10.37 -0.42 -2.35
CA THR A 135 -10.63 -0.31 -0.91
C THR A 135 -11.58 0.84 -0.57
N MET A 136 -11.62 1.89 -1.41
CA MET A 136 -12.56 3.00 -1.23
C MET A 136 -14.01 2.55 -1.41
N LEU A 137 -14.27 1.54 -2.24
CA LEU A 137 -15.60 0.96 -2.39
C LEU A 137 -16.07 0.33 -1.08
N PHE A 138 -15.19 -0.42 -0.40
CA PHE A 138 -15.49 -1.01 0.91
C PHE A 138 -15.76 0.06 1.97
N MET A 139 -15.00 1.15 1.91
CA MET A 139 -15.22 2.28 2.81
C MET A 139 -16.55 2.98 2.56
N GLY A 140 -16.93 3.16 1.29
CA GLY A 140 -18.22 3.71 0.89
C GLY A 140 -19.39 2.90 1.45
N LEU A 141 -19.28 1.56 1.44
CA LEU A 141 -20.28 0.69 2.06
C LEU A 141 -20.41 0.93 3.58
N LEU A 142 -19.28 1.13 4.28
CA LEU A 142 -19.33 1.46 5.71
C LEU A 142 -19.98 2.82 5.97
N PHE A 143 -19.78 3.83 5.11
CA PHE A 143 -20.44 5.13 5.26
C PHE A 143 -21.97 5.04 5.19
N VAL A 144 -22.50 4.15 4.35
CA VAL A 144 -23.95 3.95 4.22
C VAL A 144 -24.54 3.20 5.41
N TYR A 145 -23.86 2.17 5.92
CA TYR A 145 -24.44 1.24 6.90
C TYR A 145 -23.95 1.42 8.35
N GLY A 146 -22.81 2.07 8.57
CA GLY A 146 -22.10 2.06 9.86
C GLY A 146 -21.84 3.41 10.51
N ASN A 147 -22.15 4.54 9.86
CA ASN A 147 -21.79 5.90 10.32
C ASN A 147 -20.34 6.04 10.86
N PRO A 148 -19.31 5.57 10.14
CA PRO A 148 -17.92 5.80 10.52
C PRO A 148 -17.60 7.30 10.48
N GLU A 149 -16.75 7.74 11.40
CA GLU A 149 -16.27 9.13 11.36
C GLU A 149 -15.34 9.31 10.15
N PHE A 150 -15.49 10.44 9.44
CA PHE A 150 -14.74 10.71 8.22
C PHE A 150 -13.24 10.95 8.45
N LEU A 151 -12.87 11.60 9.56
CA LEU A 151 -11.49 12.01 9.82
C LEU A 151 -10.51 10.81 9.91
N PRO A 152 -10.83 9.73 10.67
CA PRO A 152 -9.98 8.54 10.72
C PRO A 152 -9.79 7.81 9.39
N VAL A 153 -10.76 7.90 8.48
CA VAL A 153 -10.66 7.32 7.14
C VAL A 153 -9.63 8.05 6.30
N VAL A 154 -9.73 9.38 6.26
CA VAL A 154 -8.84 10.23 5.48
C VAL A 154 -7.41 10.15 6.03
N SER A 155 -7.25 10.19 7.35
CA SER A 155 -5.94 10.05 7.97
C SER A 155 -5.33 8.65 7.73
N GLY A 156 -6.14 7.60 7.71
CA GLY A 156 -5.73 6.25 7.35
C GLY A 156 -5.19 6.18 5.91
N TYR A 157 -5.92 6.74 4.94
CA TYR A 157 -5.50 6.75 3.54
C TYR A 157 -4.25 7.60 3.31
N LEU A 158 -4.18 8.78 3.94
CA LEU A 158 -2.97 9.61 3.91
C LEU A 158 -1.77 8.86 4.49
N GLY A 159 -1.95 8.17 5.63
CA GLY A 159 -0.93 7.32 6.22
C GLY A 159 -0.46 6.21 5.28
N LEU A 160 -1.39 5.53 4.61
CA LEU A 160 -1.07 4.49 3.63
C LEU A 160 -0.29 5.03 2.42
N ILE A 161 -0.66 6.20 1.89
CA ILE A 161 0.03 6.84 0.76
C ILE A 161 1.45 7.24 1.16
N LEU A 162 1.63 7.83 2.35
CA LEU A 162 2.94 8.21 2.87
C LEU A 162 3.84 6.99 3.14
N LEU A 163 3.29 5.96 3.77
CA LEU A 163 3.97 4.68 3.99
C LEU A 163 4.38 4.05 2.65
N GLY A 164 3.45 3.99 1.70
CA GLY A 164 3.70 3.45 0.38
C GLY A 164 4.77 4.24 -0.37
N GLY A 165 4.75 5.57 -0.27
CA GLY A 165 5.82 6.43 -0.78
C GLY A 165 7.18 6.10 -0.19
N ALA A 166 7.28 5.89 1.13
CA ALA A 166 8.54 5.50 1.77
C ALA A 166 9.06 4.14 1.27
N PHE A 167 8.17 3.13 1.17
CA PHE A 167 8.54 1.82 0.64
C PHE A 167 8.91 1.87 -0.84
N ILE A 168 8.25 2.69 -1.65
CA ILE A 168 8.59 2.87 -3.06
C ILE A 168 9.95 3.56 -3.22
N ALA A 169 10.22 4.59 -2.42
CA ALA A 169 11.51 5.27 -2.44
C ALA A 169 12.65 4.31 -2.04
N GLY A 170 12.47 3.54 -0.97
CA GLY A 170 13.43 2.52 -0.54
C GLY A 170 13.60 1.39 -1.58
N GLY A 171 12.51 0.91 -2.16
CA GLY A 171 12.53 -0.11 -3.21
C GLY A 171 13.23 0.37 -4.49
N LEU A 172 13.02 1.61 -4.90
CA LEU A 172 13.73 2.24 -6.02
C LEU A 172 15.23 2.37 -5.74
N PHE A 173 15.59 2.76 -4.51
CA PHE A 173 16.99 2.82 -4.10
C PHE A 173 17.66 1.45 -4.21
N ILE A 174 17.05 0.39 -3.68
CA ILE A 174 17.59 -0.98 -3.79
C ILE A 174 17.62 -1.47 -5.23
N SER A 175 16.56 -1.23 -6.02
CA SER A 175 16.49 -1.61 -7.43
C SER A 175 17.60 -0.94 -8.25
N SER A 176 18.03 0.27 -7.86
CA SER A 176 19.16 0.96 -8.52
C SER A 176 20.52 0.34 -8.21
N LEU A 177 20.65 -0.47 -7.15
CA LEU A 177 21.92 -1.11 -6.75
C LEU A 177 22.15 -2.47 -7.40
N THR A 178 21.15 -3.06 -8.06
CA THR A 178 21.23 -4.41 -8.59
C THR A 178 20.67 -4.52 -10.01
N GLU A 179 21.20 -5.48 -10.76
CA GLU A 179 20.74 -5.81 -12.12
C GLU A 179 19.75 -6.97 -12.10
N ASN A 180 19.59 -7.65 -10.96
CA ASN A 180 18.71 -8.80 -10.82
C ASN A 180 17.40 -8.42 -10.10
N GLN A 181 16.28 -8.58 -10.79
CA GLN A 181 14.93 -8.31 -10.26
C GLN A 181 14.65 -9.05 -8.94
N ILE A 182 15.12 -10.29 -8.79
CA ILE A 182 14.87 -11.09 -7.58
C ILE A 182 15.63 -10.51 -6.39
N ILE A 183 16.90 -10.13 -6.59
CA ILE A 183 17.72 -9.50 -5.54
C ILE A 183 17.14 -8.13 -5.18
N ALA A 184 16.66 -7.38 -6.17
CA ALA A 184 15.97 -6.10 -5.94
C ALA A 184 14.72 -6.28 -5.08
N ALA A 185 13.92 -7.31 -5.37
CA ALA A 185 12.70 -7.62 -4.62
C ALA A 185 13.01 -7.99 -3.17
N ILE A 186 13.95 -8.91 -2.96
CA ILE A 186 14.33 -9.38 -1.62
C ILE A 186 14.94 -8.23 -0.81
N GLY A 187 15.83 -7.44 -1.40
CA GLY A 187 16.43 -6.30 -0.72
C GLY A 187 15.41 -5.19 -0.42
N GLY A 188 14.49 -4.91 -1.35
CA GLY A 188 13.41 -3.95 -1.14
C GLY A 188 12.44 -4.39 -0.05
N PHE A 189 12.10 -5.69 -0.03
CA PHE A 189 11.30 -6.29 1.04
C PHE A 189 12.03 -6.25 2.38
N GLY A 190 13.32 -6.60 2.41
CA GLY A 190 14.14 -6.51 3.61
C GLY A 190 14.19 -5.10 4.18
N LEU A 191 14.37 -4.07 3.32
CA LEU A 191 14.33 -2.68 3.74
C LEU A 191 12.95 -2.27 4.27
N ALA A 192 11.87 -2.63 3.57
CA ALA A 192 10.51 -2.34 4.03
C ALA A 192 10.20 -2.99 5.39
N LEU A 193 10.66 -4.24 5.58
CA LEU A 193 10.53 -4.97 6.83
C LEU A 193 11.35 -4.33 7.94
N LEU A 194 12.59 -3.89 7.67
CA LEU A 194 13.40 -3.16 8.64
C LEU A 194 12.71 -1.86 9.10
N LEU A 195 12.18 -1.08 8.17
CA LEU A 195 11.42 0.14 8.49
C LEU A 195 10.17 -0.18 9.34
N TRP A 196 9.48 -1.28 9.02
CA TRP A 196 8.33 -1.75 9.78
C TRP A 196 8.71 -2.14 11.22
N VAL A 197 9.79 -2.91 11.39
CA VAL A 197 10.30 -3.34 12.70
C VAL A 197 10.77 -2.16 13.53
N ILE A 198 11.41 -1.16 12.92
CA ILE A 198 11.76 0.10 13.61
C ILE A 198 10.51 0.79 14.14
N GLY A 199 9.45 0.87 13.33
CA GLY A 199 8.17 1.42 13.76
C GLY A 199 7.58 0.65 14.94
N TRP A 200 7.72 -0.67 14.95
CA TRP A 200 7.27 -1.51 16.08
C TRP A 200 8.13 -1.27 17.33
N ALA A 201 9.46 -1.29 17.20
CA ALA A 201 10.43 -1.05 18.27
C ALA A 201 10.27 0.33 18.92
N ALA A 202 9.89 1.35 18.15
CA ALA A 202 9.60 2.68 18.68
C ALA A 202 8.47 2.68 19.73
N ASN A 203 7.48 1.79 19.61
CA ASN A 203 6.41 1.65 20.62
C ASN A 203 6.89 1.00 21.93
N PHE A 204 8.08 0.38 21.94
CA PHE A 204 8.69 -0.18 23.15
C PHE A 204 9.74 0.75 23.78
N ALA A 205 10.27 1.71 23.01
CA ALA A 205 11.38 2.57 23.41
C ALA A 205 10.96 3.93 24.01
N GLY A 206 9.66 4.25 24.06
CA GLY A 206 9.09 5.45 24.67
C GLY A 206 7.61 5.24 25.06
N PRO A 207 7.04 6.09 25.94
CA PRO A 207 5.83 5.80 26.72
C PRO A 207 4.58 5.50 25.90
#